data_AF-A0A1E5JUY6-F1
#
_entry.id   AF-A0A1E5JUY6-F1
#
_cell.length_a   1.000
_cell.length_b   1.000
_cell.length_c   1.000
_cell.angle_alpha   90.00
_cell.angle_beta   90.00
_cell.angle_gamma   90.00
#
_symmetry.space_group_name_H-M   'P 1'
#
loop_
_entity.id
_entity.type
_entity.pdbx_description
1 polymer ?
#
loop_
_entity_poly.entity_id
_entity_poly.type
_entity_poly.pdbx_seq_one_letter_code
_entity_poly.pdbx_strand_id
1 'polypeptide(L)'
;MTKHLLVASSIFLGCTLISFNTSAEDKTASSTSSSTGSSTDTSNSTINISKDSWLKSVTPLLPDLICKGFQNDPQLKKRLDDIKMTYDQCVTKIPDSVSKCQQELYANIPDKINTDNAGVWGKALGECIGKDFAIKHLIPKN
;
A
#
# COMPACT_ATOMS: atom_id res chain seq x y z
N MET A 1 25.35 50.37 -24.11
CA MET A 1 24.84 48.99 -24.34
C MET A 1 25.76 48.04 -23.59
N THR A 2 25.40 47.72 -22.35
CA THR A 2 26.29 47.03 -21.41
C THR A 2 25.70 45.65 -21.13
N LYS A 3 26.43 44.60 -21.53
CA LYS A 3 26.06 43.20 -21.36
C LYS A 3 26.37 42.79 -19.92
N HIS A 4 25.36 42.36 -19.16
CA HIS A 4 25.55 41.70 -17.87
C HIS A 4 25.36 40.19 -18.02
N LEU A 5 26.41 39.48 -17.58
CA LEU A 5 26.52 38.04 -17.34
C LEU A 5 25.81 37.64 -16.04
N LEU A 6 25.68 36.32 -15.84
CA LEU A 6 25.38 35.56 -14.60
C LEU A 6 23.87 35.30 -14.36
N VAL A 7 23.38 34.12 -13.92
CA VAL A 7 24.01 32.90 -13.41
C VAL A 7 22.98 31.76 -13.50
N ALA A 8 23.41 30.55 -13.88
CA ALA A 8 22.63 29.33 -13.75
C ALA A 8 22.68 28.86 -12.28
N SER A 9 21.52 28.75 -11.63
CA SER A 9 21.41 28.15 -10.30
C SER A 9 20.79 26.76 -10.40
N SER A 10 21.64 25.75 -10.37
CA SER A 10 21.26 24.35 -10.15
C SER A 10 21.02 24.15 -8.65
N ILE A 11 19.77 23.97 -8.24
CA ILE A 11 19.45 23.61 -6.85
C ILE A 11 19.64 22.10 -6.71
N PHE A 12 20.77 21.68 -6.15
CA PHE A 12 20.93 20.34 -5.60
C PHE A 12 20.09 20.26 -4.30
N LEU A 13 18.89 19.68 -4.38
CA LEU A 13 18.16 19.22 -3.20
C LEU A 13 18.90 17.99 -2.63
N GLY A 14 19.86 18.25 -1.74
CA GLY A 14 20.46 17.23 -0.90
C GLY A 14 19.43 16.69 0.08
N CYS A 15 19.07 15.42 -0.06
CA CYS A 15 18.33 14.68 0.95
C CYS A 15 19.30 14.34 2.10
N THR A 16 19.35 15.20 3.12
CA THR A 16 20.00 14.84 4.39
C THR A 16 19.15 13.79 5.08
N LEU A 17 19.64 12.55 5.10
CA LEU A 17 19.07 11.47 5.89
C LEU A 17 19.08 11.86 7.37
N ILE A 18 17.90 11.94 7.97
CA ILE A 18 17.73 12.11 9.41
C ILE A 18 18.04 10.76 10.05
N SER A 19 19.18 10.65 10.73
CA SER A 19 19.49 9.53 11.60
C SER A 19 18.62 9.60 12.86
N PHE A 20 17.73 8.63 13.04
CA PHE A 20 17.05 8.41 14.31
C PHE A 20 18.02 7.71 15.27
N ASN A 21 18.55 8.44 16.25
CA ASN A 21 19.24 7.83 17.39
C ASN A 21 18.19 7.26 18.35
N THR A 22 18.11 5.93 18.45
CA THR A 22 17.44 5.27 19.57
C THR A 22 18.43 5.13 20.72
N SER A 23 18.08 5.67 21.87
CA SER A 23 18.85 5.55 23.11
C SER A 23 18.28 4.37 23.88
N ALA A 24 19.00 3.27 23.94
CA ALA A 24 18.72 2.15 24.85
C ALA A 24 19.91 2.00 25.80
N GLU A 25 19.65 2.21 27.08
CA GLU A 25 20.62 2.09 28.17
C GLU A 25 21.07 0.63 28.36
N ASP A 26 22.38 0.42 28.31
CA ASP A 26 23.04 -0.83 28.67
C ASP A 26 23.03 -1.05 30.19
N LYS A 27 22.51 -2.20 30.62
CA LYS A 27 22.99 -2.86 31.84
C LYS A 27 23.62 -4.19 31.45
N THR A 28 24.94 -4.17 31.41
CA THR A 28 25.85 -5.30 31.20
C THR A 28 25.74 -6.36 32.28
N ALA A 29 25.55 -7.62 31.87
CA ALA A 29 26.19 -8.78 32.49
C ALA A 29 26.61 -9.76 31.39
N SER A 30 27.92 -9.93 31.28
CA SER A 30 28.67 -10.74 30.31
C SER A 30 28.33 -12.23 30.37
N SER A 31 28.32 -12.90 29.21
CA SER A 31 28.87 -14.25 29.00
C SER A 31 28.94 -14.62 27.51
N THR A 32 30.16 -14.59 26.97
CA THR A 32 30.78 -15.67 26.16
C THR A 32 30.12 -16.16 24.85
N SER A 33 30.80 -15.79 23.75
CA SER A 33 31.08 -16.60 22.54
C SER A 33 29.94 -17.10 21.66
N SER A 34 29.73 -16.41 20.53
CA SER A 34 29.92 -17.04 19.21
C SER A 34 29.91 -15.95 18.13
N SER A 35 30.97 -15.91 17.34
CA SER A 35 31.05 -15.16 16.09
C SER A 35 29.98 -15.64 15.11
N THR A 36 28.92 -14.85 14.98
CA THR A 36 28.10 -14.85 13.78
C THR A 36 27.93 -13.39 13.43
N GLY A 37 28.63 -12.95 12.39
CA GLY A 37 28.34 -11.68 11.75
C GLY A 37 26.88 -11.72 11.35
N SER A 38 26.04 -11.04 12.11
CA SER A 38 24.68 -10.72 11.72
C SER A 38 24.82 -9.72 10.60
N SER A 39 25.02 -10.23 9.38
CA SER A 39 24.56 -9.55 8.20
C SER A 39 23.09 -9.26 8.46
N THR A 40 22.79 -7.99 8.76
CA THR A 40 21.46 -7.44 8.53
C THR A 40 21.23 -7.60 7.03
N ASP A 41 20.79 -8.80 6.65
CA ASP A 41 20.12 -9.02 5.38
C ASP A 41 18.89 -8.11 5.45
N THR A 42 19.04 -6.93 4.87
CA THR A 42 17.93 -6.31 4.15
C THR A 42 17.57 -7.33 3.10
N SER A 43 16.76 -8.33 3.48
CA SER A 43 16.18 -9.25 2.54
C SER A 43 15.30 -8.37 1.68
N ASN A 44 15.84 -7.99 0.52
CA ASN A 44 15.09 -7.53 -0.63
C ASN A 44 14.23 -8.73 -1.03
N SER A 45 13.19 -8.98 -0.24
CA SER A 45 12.39 -10.19 -0.25
C SER A 45 11.74 -10.25 -1.62
N THR A 46 12.38 -10.98 -2.52
CA THR A 46 11.88 -11.18 -3.85
C THR A 46 10.60 -11.98 -3.68
N ILE A 47 9.46 -11.32 -3.84
CA ILE A 47 8.18 -12.01 -3.80
C ILE A 47 8.22 -12.98 -4.98
N ASN A 48 7.94 -14.25 -4.72
CA ASN A 48 7.78 -15.27 -5.73
C ASN A 48 6.88 -16.36 -5.14
N ILE A 49 5.57 -16.13 -5.22
CA ILE A 49 4.55 -16.96 -4.61
C ILE A 49 3.46 -17.30 -5.64
N SER A 50 2.67 -18.34 -5.38
CA SER A 50 1.54 -18.65 -6.24
C SER A 50 0.45 -17.58 -6.17
N LYS A 51 -0.34 -17.42 -7.22
CA LYS A 51 -1.51 -16.53 -7.21
C LYS A 51 -2.46 -16.78 -6.04
N ASP A 52 -2.68 -18.05 -5.69
CA ASP A 52 -3.55 -18.42 -4.56
C ASP A 52 -2.98 -17.97 -3.22
N SER A 53 -1.67 -18.15 -3.03
CA SER A 53 -1.00 -17.70 -1.82
C SER A 53 -1.01 -16.19 -1.73
N TRP A 54 -0.78 -15.50 -2.85
CA TRP A 54 -0.83 -14.05 -2.90
C TRP A 54 -2.23 -13.52 -2.56
N LEU A 55 -3.28 -14.06 -3.20
CA LEU A 55 -4.68 -13.68 -2.93
C LEU A 55 -5.05 -13.89 -1.46
N LYS A 56 -4.68 -15.03 -0.86
CA LYS A 56 -4.92 -15.29 0.57
C LYS A 56 -4.26 -14.25 1.48
N SER A 57 -3.10 -13.74 1.11
CA SER A 57 -2.38 -12.72 1.89
C SER A 57 -2.97 -11.32 1.72
N VAL A 58 -3.41 -10.94 0.51
CA VAL A 58 -3.87 -9.57 0.24
C VAL A 58 -5.35 -9.36 0.57
N THR A 59 -6.22 -10.34 0.27
CA THR A 59 -7.68 -10.27 0.47
C THR A 59 -8.12 -9.74 1.85
N PRO A 60 -7.57 -10.21 2.99
CA PRO A 60 -8.00 -9.72 4.30
C PRO A 60 -7.59 -8.26 4.57
N LEU A 61 -6.62 -7.72 3.84
CA LEU A 61 -6.15 -6.34 4.00
C LEU A 61 -6.99 -5.34 3.19
N LEU A 62 -7.64 -5.80 2.13
CA LEU A 62 -8.35 -4.93 1.18
C LEU A 62 -9.49 -4.11 1.81
N PRO A 63 -10.35 -4.65 2.70
CA PRO A 63 -11.41 -3.87 3.32
C PRO A 63 -10.90 -2.61 4.03
N ASP A 64 -9.87 -2.77 4.85
CA ASP A 64 -9.27 -1.66 5.61
C ASP A 64 -8.59 -0.65 4.66
N LEU A 65 -7.78 -1.13 3.71
CA LEU A 65 -7.05 -0.27 2.78
C LEU A 65 -7.97 0.53 1.85
N ILE A 66 -9.03 -0.10 1.33
CA ILE A 66 -9.97 0.57 0.42
C ILE A 66 -10.81 1.59 1.19
N CYS A 67 -11.32 1.26 2.38
CA CYS A 67 -12.08 2.21 3.18
C CYS A 67 -11.23 3.42 3.60
N LYS A 68 -9.96 3.19 3.98
CA LYS A 68 -9.00 4.28 4.21
C LYS A 68 -8.77 5.11 2.96
N GLY A 69 -8.64 4.47 1.80
CA GLY A 69 -8.54 5.14 0.51
C GLY A 69 -9.72 6.09 0.25
N PHE A 70 -10.95 5.64 0.51
CA PHE A 70 -12.14 6.49 0.37
C PHE A 70 -12.20 7.62 1.39
N GLN A 71 -11.73 7.41 2.62
CA GLN A 71 -11.69 8.48 3.63
C GLN A 71 -10.63 9.54 3.33
N ASN A 72 -9.51 9.13 2.75
CA ASN A 72 -8.39 10.01 2.43
C ASN A 72 -8.62 10.81 1.14
N ASP A 73 -9.47 10.32 0.24
CA ASP A 73 -9.90 11.07 -0.94
C ASP A 73 -11.08 12.00 -0.60
N PRO A 74 -10.94 13.34 -0.70
CA PRO A 74 -12.00 14.28 -0.31
C PRO A 74 -13.31 14.09 -1.06
N GLN A 75 -13.26 13.67 -2.33
CA GLN A 75 -14.46 13.49 -3.15
C GLN A 75 -15.21 12.22 -2.73
N LEU A 76 -14.49 11.11 -2.54
CA LEU A 76 -15.08 9.85 -2.11
C LEU A 76 -15.54 9.92 -0.64
N LYS A 77 -14.78 10.60 0.22
CA LYS A 77 -15.18 10.86 1.61
C LYS A 77 -16.48 11.62 1.67
N LYS A 78 -16.64 12.68 0.86
CA LYS A 78 -17.89 13.42 0.79
C LYS A 78 -19.06 12.51 0.40
N ARG A 79 -18.88 11.58 -0.53
CA ARG A 79 -19.94 10.62 -0.90
C ARG A 79 -20.29 9.66 0.24
N LEU A 80 -19.29 9.16 0.98
CA LEU A 80 -19.51 8.33 2.16
C LEU A 80 -20.28 9.11 3.24
N ASP A 81 -19.91 10.36 3.49
CA ASP A 81 -20.58 11.22 4.46
C ASP A 81 -22.03 11.54 4.03
N ASP A 82 -22.25 11.83 2.74
CA ASP A 82 -23.57 12.14 2.17
C ASP A 82 -24.55 10.96 2.36
N ILE A 83 -24.07 9.71 2.29
CA ILE A 83 -24.87 8.50 2.55
C ILE A 83 -24.80 8.01 4.01
N LYS A 84 -24.13 8.77 4.90
CA LYS A 84 -23.90 8.44 6.32
C LYS A 84 -23.27 7.06 6.53
N MET A 85 -22.38 6.65 5.64
CA MET A 85 -21.67 5.38 5.77
C MET A 85 -20.48 5.52 6.72
N THR A 86 -20.49 4.73 7.78
CA THR A 86 -19.37 4.68 8.73
C THR A 86 -18.22 3.84 8.20
N TYR A 87 -17.04 3.96 8.83
CA TYR A 87 -15.89 3.12 8.49
C TYR A 87 -16.19 1.62 8.64
N ASP A 88 -16.80 1.23 9.76
CA ASP A 88 -17.15 -0.17 10.03
C ASP A 88 -18.16 -0.71 9.01
N GLN A 89 -19.12 0.13 8.60
CA GLN A 89 -20.05 -0.22 7.53
C GLN A 89 -19.34 -0.37 6.19
N CYS A 90 -18.38 0.49 5.88
CA CYS A 90 -17.55 0.34 4.69
C CYS A 90 -16.79 -1.00 4.72
N VAL A 91 -16.06 -1.29 5.80
CA VAL A 91 -15.25 -2.51 5.95
C VAL A 91 -16.10 -3.77 5.85
N THR A 92 -17.32 -3.75 6.40
CA THR A 92 -18.25 -4.90 6.34
C THR A 92 -18.91 -5.09 4.97
N LYS A 93 -18.98 -4.05 4.14
CA LYS A 93 -19.59 -4.10 2.79
C LYS A 93 -18.57 -4.44 1.68
N ILE A 94 -17.28 -4.19 1.91
CA ILE A 94 -16.24 -4.47 0.92
C ILE A 94 -16.06 -5.96 0.57
N PRO A 95 -16.16 -6.94 1.50
CA PRO A 95 -15.93 -8.36 1.20
C PRO A 95 -16.73 -8.91 0.01
N ASP A 96 -17.95 -8.40 -0.22
CA ASP A 96 -18.76 -8.76 -1.39
C ASP A 96 -18.09 -8.34 -2.70
N SER A 97 -17.54 -7.13 -2.72
CA SER A 97 -16.82 -6.56 -3.87
C SER A 97 -15.46 -7.25 -4.06
N VAL A 98 -14.80 -7.62 -2.97
CA VAL A 98 -13.54 -8.40 -3.01
C VAL A 98 -13.77 -9.77 -3.64
N SER A 99 -14.79 -10.50 -3.19
CA SER A 99 -15.10 -11.84 -3.71
C SER A 99 -15.40 -11.80 -5.21
N LYS A 100 -16.21 -10.82 -5.64
CA LYS A 100 -16.54 -10.59 -7.05
C LYS A 100 -15.29 -10.27 -7.88
N CYS A 101 -14.50 -9.28 -7.46
CA CYS A 101 -13.32 -8.85 -8.19
C CYS A 101 -12.21 -9.90 -8.23
N GLN A 102 -12.07 -10.68 -7.16
CA GLN A 102 -11.16 -11.82 -7.17
C GLN A 102 -11.57 -12.83 -8.23
N GLN A 103 -12.85 -13.19 -8.34
CA GLN A 103 -13.34 -14.11 -9.38
C GLN A 103 -13.16 -13.56 -10.80
N GLU A 104 -13.47 -12.28 -11.02
CA GLU A 104 -13.33 -11.63 -12.33
C GLU A 104 -11.87 -11.56 -12.79
N LEU A 105 -10.93 -11.33 -11.87
CA LEU A 105 -9.51 -11.16 -12.21
C LEU A 105 -8.72 -12.48 -12.16
N TYR A 106 -9.19 -13.51 -11.45
CA TYR A 106 -8.43 -14.74 -11.18
C TYR A 106 -7.85 -15.40 -12.44
N ALA A 107 -8.63 -15.45 -13.52
CA ALA A 107 -8.20 -16.06 -14.78
C ALA A 107 -7.08 -15.28 -15.49
N ASN A 108 -6.96 -13.98 -15.21
CA ASN A 108 -5.97 -13.10 -15.81
C ASN A 108 -4.70 -12.99 -14.95
N ILE A 109 -4.80 -13.29 -13.65
CA ILE A 109 -3.66 -13.29 -12.75
C ILE A 109 -2.71 -14.44 -13.13
N PRO A 110 -1.41 -14.17 -13.37
CA PRO A 110 -0.44 -15.20 -13.68
C PRO A 110 -0.28 -16.16 -12.51
N ASP A 111 0.05 -17.42 -12.79
CA ASP A 111 0.18 -18.45 -11.74
C ASP A 111 1.21 -18.11 -10.67
N LYS A 112 2.20 -17.28 -11.02
CA LYS A 112 3.20 -16.75 -10.09
C LYS A 112 3.14 -15.22 -10.01
N ILE A 113 3.09 -14.74 -8.78
CA ILE A 113 3.21 -13.33 -8.43
C ILE A 113 4.62 -13.07 -7.95
N ASN A 114 5.24 -12.03 -8.49
CA ASN A 114 6.56 -11.58 -8.11
C ASN A 114 6.59 -10.08 -7.74
N THR A 115 7.75 -9.58 -7.33
CA THR A 115 7.91 -8.17 -6.96
C THR A 115 7.50 -7.22 -8.11
N ASP A 116 7.71 -7.62 -9.37
CA ASP A 116 7.45 -6.77 -10.54
C ASP A 116 5.94 -6.65 -10.84
N ASN A 117 5.17 -7.73 -10.64
CA ASN A 117 3.76 -7.78 -11.01
C ASN A 117 2.78 -7.70 -9.82
N ALA A 118 3.23 -7.89 -8.58
CA ALA A 118 2.38 -7.83 -7.39
C ALA A 118 1.67 -6.48 -7.26
N GLY A 119 2.39 -5.38 -7.50
CA GLY A 119 1.82 -4.03 -7.48
C GLY A 119 0.76 -3.81 -8.57
N VAL A 120 0.99 -4.36 -9.76
CA VAL A 120 0.05 -4.28 -10.89
C VAL A 120 -1.27 -4.96 -10.54
N TRP A 121 -1.20 -6.19 -10.04
CA TRP A 121 -2.39 -6.96 -9.68
C TRP A 121 -3.07 -6.45 -8.41
N GLY A 122 -2.30 -5.95 -7.43
CA GLY A 122 -2.85 -5.28 -6.25
C GLY A 122 -3.64 -4.03 -6.62
N LYS A 123 -3.10 -3.22 -7.54
CA LYS A 123 -3.81 -2.06 -8.10
C LYS A 123 -5.07 -2.48 -8.85
N ALA A 124 -4.98 -3.48 -9.74
CA ALA A 124 -6.13 -3.96 -10.50
C ALA A 124 -7.26 -4.47 -9.59
N LEU A 125 -6.93 -5.24 -8.53
CA LEU A 125 -7.91 -5.66 -7.52
C LEU A 125 -8.54 -4.45 -6.84
N GLY A 126 -7.72 -3.51 -6.36
CA GLY A 126 -8.20 -2.31 -5.66
C GLY A 126 -9.12 -1.43 -6.52
N GLU A 127 -8.77 -1.23 -7.80
CA GLU A 127 -9.59 -0.48 -8.76
C GLU A 127 -10.92 -1.17 -9.05
N CYS A 128 -10.92 -2.49 -9.22
CA CYS A 128 -12.14 -3.26 -9.39
C CYS A 128 -13.06 -3.11 -8.17
N ILE A 129 -12.52 -3.33 -6.96
CA ILE A 129 -13.27 -3.25 -5.71
C ILE A 129 -13.82 -1.84 -5.50
N GLY A 130 -12.97 -0.83 -5.69
CA GLY A 130 -13.34 0.56 -5.49
C GLY A 130 -14.50 0.98 -6.40
N LYS A 131 -14.45 0.58 -7.68
CA LYS A 131 -15.50 0.84 -8.66
C LYS A 131 -16.80 0.11 -8.32
N ASP A 132 -16.73 -1.18 -8.03
CA ASP A 132 -17.91 -2.00 -7.71
C ASP A 132 -18.61 -1.48 -6.45
N PHE A 133 -17.84 -1.15 -5.42
CA PHE A 133 -18.34 -0.55 -4.19
C PHE A 133 -19.01 0.80 -4.45
N ALA A 134 -18.35 1.67 -5.23
CA ALA A 134 -18.89 2.99 -5.55
C ALA A 134 -20.24 2.89 -6.28
N ILE A 135 -20.36 2.00 -7.26
CA ILE A 135 -21.62 1.77 -7.99
C ILE A 135 -22.73 1.25 -7.07
N LYS A 136 -22.39 0.38 -6.11
CA LYS A 136 -23.36 -0.20 -5.18
C LYS A 136 -23.86 0.78 -4.13
N HIS A 137 -22.97 1.63 -3.61
CA HIS A 137 -23.22 2.39 -2.38
C HIS A 137 -23.06 3.90 -2.52
N LEU A 138 -22.09 4.38 -3.31
CA LEU A 138 -21.73 5.80 -3.35
C LEU A 138 -22.46 6.59 -4.44
N ILE A 139 -22.91 5.92 -5.50
CA ILE A 139 -23.63 6.56 -6.60
C ILE A 139 -25.14 6.46 -6.32
N PRO A 140 -25.86 7.60 -6.20
CA PRO A 140 -27.31 7.59 -6.09
C PRO A 140 -27.94 6.92 -7.30
N LYS A 141 -28.88 6.02 -7.06
CA LYS A 141 -29.75 5.48 -8.11
C LYS A 141 -30.89 6.48 -8.28
N ASN A 142 -30.84 7.25 -9.36
CA ASN A 142 -31.91 8.18 -9.74
C ASN A 142 -33.22 7.43 -10.00
#